data_AF-A0A960SX07-F1
#
_entry.id   AF-A0A960SX07-F1
#
_cell.length_a   1.000
_cell.length_b   1.000
_cell.length_c   1.000
_cell.angle_alpha   90.00
_cell.angle_beta   90.00
_cell.angle_gamma   90.00
#
_symmetry.space_group_name_H-M   'P 1'
#
loop_
_entity.id
_entity.type
_entity.pdbx_description
1 polymer ?
#
loop_
_entity_poly.entity_id
_entity_poly.type
_entity_poly.pdbx_seq_one_letter_code
_entity_poly.pdbx_strand_id
1 'polypeptide(L)'
;MKFAGWFAALLVSPVFAADSFEDVPAGGFESIATTSGTWTAAAGHAEVHAGHAKEGRQSIRLVGGGEKSMELRLPQPLAKPGRLTFWAERWTSRGPFVFRIDAAGASGGFEEVWNGDAVVKVGGFHTKVEVPMEKGVSRLRFRCTAPEKSGVMLDLMEIAEEKPMRLVEVDVSQPVVPVLRGKALNPVLGLRISTEGALKPLVLEAVEVSMEGTTRIADVEEIALVSGGEDPGGDFGPAFGGTASGGRVAFGGAEELDAGDNWWWVSVKLKDSADI
;
A
#
# COMPACT_ATOMS: atom_id res chain seq x y z
N MET A 1 -13.04 20.51 -33.11
CA MET A 1 -12.73 20.50 -31.66
C MET A 1 -11.27 20.10 -31.51
N LYS A 2 -10.45 20.95 -30.89
CA LYS A 2 -9.02 20.68 -30.66
C LYS A 2 -8.91 19.84 -29.38
N PHE A 3 -8.40 18.62 -29.49
CA PHE A 3 -8.02 17.83 -28.33
C PHE A 3 -6.80 18.48 -27.69
N ALA A 4 -6.97 19.03 -26.49
CA ALA A 4 -5.86 19.48 -25.66
C ALA A 4 -5.24 18.24 -25.03
N GLY A 5 -4.11 17.79 -25.58
CA GLY A 5 -3.31 16.74 -24.96
C GLY A 5 -2.76 17.26 -23.63
N TRP A 6 -3.17 16.63 -22.53
CA TRP A 6 -2.54 16.83 -21.23
C TRP A 6 -1.19 16.12 -21.25
N PHE A 7 -0.11 16.89 -21.25
CA PHE A 7 1.20 16.37 -20.90
C PHE A 7 1.23 16.17 -19.39
N ALA A 8 1.10 14.92 -18.94
CA ALA A 8 1.48 14.56 -17.59
C ALA A 8 3.01 14.74 -17.48
N ALA A 9 3.45 15.83 -16.85
CA ALA A 9 4.84 15.96 -16.45
C ALA A 9 5.14 14.87 -15.43
N LEU A 10 5.92 13.86 -15.80
CA LEU A 10 6.49 12.91 -14.86
C LEU A 10 7.45 13.70 -13.94
N LEU A 11 6.98 14.07 -12.76
CA LEU A 11 7.84 14.59 -11.71
C LEU A 11 8.57 13.41 -11.09
N VAL A 12 9.75 13.07 -11.62
CA VAL A 12 10.63 12.07 -11.02
C VAL A 12 11.01 12.58 -9.61
N SER A 13 10.64 11.83 -8.56
CA SER A 13 11.12 12.11 -7.20
C SER A 13 12.64 12.02 -7.20
N PRO A 14 13.36 12.91 -6.49
CA PRO A 14 14.75 12.65 -6.20
C PRO A 14 14.80 11.39 -5.32
N VAL A 15 15.22 10.28 -5.93
CA VAL A 15 15.56 9.05 -5.23
C VAL A 15 16.77 9.38 -4.35
N PHE A 16 16.62 9.29 -3.02
CA PHE A 16 17.76 9.48 -2.13
C PHE A 16 18.71 8.30 -2.24
N ALA A 17 18.16 7.09 -2.36
CA ALA A 17 18.93 5.90 -2.63
C ALA A 17 18.05 4.75 -3.14
N ALA A 18 18.65 3.87 -3.94
CA ALA A 18 18.03 2.62 -4.38
C ALA A 18 19.06 1.47 -4.37
N ASP A 19 18.64 0.31 -3.89
CA ASP A 19 19.44 -0.91 -3.79
C ASP A 19 18.72 -2.07 -4.52
N SER A 20 19.36 -2.59 -5.57
CA SER A 20 19.02 -3.89 -6.18
C SER A 20 19.86 -5.05 -5.63
N PHE A 21 20.87 -4.74 -4.81
CA PHE A 21 21.85 -5.68 -4.25
C PHE A 21 22.74 -6.40 -5.27
N GLU A 22 22.61 -6.14 -6.58
CA GLU A 22 23.34 -6.81 -7.66
C GLU A 22 24.87 -6.67 -7.61
N ASP A 23 25.35 -5.58 -7.02
CA ASP A 23 26.78 -5.25 -6.91
C ASP A 23 27.44 -5.79 -5.63
N VAL A 24 26.67 -6.46 -4.77
CA VAL A 24 27.16 -7.06 -3.52
C VAL A 24 27.42 -8.55 -3.72
N PRO A 25 28.51 -9.13 -3.17
CA PRO A 25 28.73 -10.57 -3.22
C PRO A 25 27.61 -11.36 -2.51
N ALA A 26 27.18 -12.45 -3.14
CA ALA A 26 26.22 -13.38 -2.54
C ALA A 26 26.80 -14.10 -1.31
N GLY A 27 25.93 -14.45 -0.36
CA GLY A 27 26.26 -15.16 0.87
C GLY A 27 25.89 -14.38 2.13
N GLY A 28 26.14 -15.02 3.28
CA GLY A 28 25.92 -14.40 4.58
C GLY A 28 26.81 -13.18 4.80
N PHE A 29 26.29 -12.16 5.47
CA PHE A 29 27.04 -10.95 5.77
C PHE A 29 26.84 -10.48 7.21
N GLU A 30 27.88 -9.82 7.74
CA GLU A 30 27.80 -9.02 8.97
C GLU A 30 27.78 -7.52 8.65
N SER A 31 28.36 -7.12 7.51
CA SER A 31 28.34 -5.75 7.00
C SER A 31 28.46 -5.73 5.49
N ILE A 32 27.62 -4.96 4.81
CA ILE A 32 27.73 -4.63 3.37
C ILE A 32 27.41 -3.15 3.16
N ALA A 33 28.02 -2.54 2.14
CA ALA A 33 27.73 -1.17 1.74
C ALA A 33 26.95 -1.19 0.43
N THR A 34 25.91 -0.35 0.36
CA THR A 34 25.05 -0.15 -0.81
C THR A 34 24.86 1.35 -1.04
N THR A 35 24.11 1.72 -2.09
CA THR A 35 23.74 3.11 -2.36
C THR A 35 22.98 3.71 -1.17
N SER A 36 22.13 2.92 -0.52
CA SER A 36 21.28 3.37 0.59
C SER A 36 21.98 3.45 1.93
N GLY A 37 23.22 2.96 2.03
CA GLY A 37 24.05 3.09 3.22
C GLY A 37 24.74 1.79 3.62
N THR A 38 24.90 1.59 4.91
CA THR A 38 25.57 0.40 5.46
C THR A 38 24.56 -0.51 6.11
N TRP A 39 24.45 -1.73 5.58
CA TRP A 39 23.69 -2.80 6.20
C TRP A 39 24.57 -3.57 7.16
N THR A 40 24.03 -3.93 8.32
CA THR A 40 24.70 -4.77 9.31
C THR A 40 23.76 -5.83 9.86
N ALA A 41 24.30 -6.98 10.24
CA ALA A 41 23.55 -8.05 10.87
C ALA A 41 24.50 -8.88 11.76
N ALA A 42 23.96 -9.58 12.76
CA ALA A 42 24.78 -10.58 13.46
C ALA A 42 25.05 -11.76 12.52
N ALA A 43 26.16 -12.48 12.75
CA ALA A 43 26.53 -13.63 11.93
C ALA A 43 25.37 -14.62 11.75
N GLY A 44 25.06 -14.93 10.49
CA GLY A 44 23.97 -15.84 10.12
C GLY A 44 22.56 -15.27 10.30
N HIS A 45 22.38 -13.96 10.47
CA HIS A 45 21.06 -13.32 10.48
C HIS A 45 20.59 -12.92 9.08
N ALA A 46 21.50 -12.50 8.21
CA ALA A 46 21.15 -12.05 6.88
C ALA A 46 22.14 -12.55 5.83
N GLU A 47 21.65 -12.69 4.61
CA GLU A 47 22.43 -13.04 3.43
C GLU A 47 21.98 -12.24 2.21
N VAL A 48 22.90 -12.02 1.27
CA VAL A 48 22.56 -11.71 -0.12
C VAL A 48 22.30 -13.04 -0.81
N HIS A 49 21.03 -13.33 -1.08
CA HIS A 49 20.56 -14.60 -1.61
C HIS A 49 20.55 -14.59 -3.14
N ALA A 50 21.38 -15.44 -3.75
CA ALA A 50 21.45 -15.58 -5.21
C ALA A 50 20.42 -16.58 -5.74
N GLY A 51 19.89 -16.30 -6.93
CA GLY A 51 18.99 -17.20 -7.67
C GLY A 51 17.50 -16.99 -7.38
N HIS A 52 17.15 -16.07 -6.49
CA HIS A 52 15.76 -15.70 -6.21
C HIS A 52 15.65 -14.21 -5.87
N ALA A 53 14.90 -13.47 -6.67
CA ALA A 53 14.77 -12.01 -6.61
C ALA A 53 13.46 -11.58 -7.27
N LYS A 54 13.01 -10.35 -6.98
CA LYS A 54 11.92 -9.71 -7.73
C LYS A 54 12.39 -9.31 -9.11
N GLU A 55 13.60 -8.77 -9.20
CA GLU A 55 14.28 -8.42 -10.45
C GLU A 55 15.78 -8.72 -10.31
N GLY A 56 16.45 -9.02 -11.43
CA GLY A 56 17.87 -9.35 -11.39
C GLY A 56 18.14 -10.78 -10.93
N ARG A 57 19.23 -10.97 -10.20
CA ARG A 57 19.80 -12.28 -9.85
C ARG A 57 19.80 -12.54 -8.35
N GLN A 58 19.72 -11.51 -7.52
CA GLN A 58 19.83 -11.67 -6.08
C GLN A 58 19.01 -10.64 -5.30
N SER A 59 18.69 -10.99 -4.07
CA SER A 59 17.94 -10.15 -3.14
C SER A 59 18.53 -10.28 -1.72
N ILE A 60 18.15 -9.41 -0.79
CA ILE A 60 18.49 -9.62 0.61
C ILE A 60 17.48 -10.58 1.24
N ARG A 61 17.99 -11.51 2.05
CA ARG A 61 17.18 -12.38 2.89
C ARG A 61 17.56 -12.20 4.34
N LEU A 62 16.55 -11.89 5.16
CA LEU A 62 16.62 -12.01 6.61
C LEU A 62 16.17 -13.42 6.98
N VAL A 63 17.09 -14.24 7.49
CA VAL A 63 16.84 -15.67 7.67
C VAL A 63 15.94 -15.94 8.88
N GLY A 64 15.27 -17.09 8.89
CA GLY A 64 14.53 -17.59 10.05
C GLY A 64 15.39 -18.44 11.00
N GLY A 65 14.74 -19.07 11.98
CA GLY A 65 15.40 -19.80 13.07
C GLY A 65 15.34 -19.03 14.39
N GLY A 66 14.16 -18.51 14.74
CA GLY A 66 13.96 -17.57 15.84
C GLY A 66 13.88 -16.13 15.33
N GLU A 67 13.95 -15.15 16.25
CA GLU A 67 14.03 -13.74 15.88
C GLU A 67 15.43 -13.44 15.31
N LYS A 68 15.45 -12.85 14.12
CA LYS A 68 16.63 -12.35 13.42
C LYS A 68 16.41 -10.91 13.02
N SER A 69 17.51 -10.17 12.94
CA SER A 69 17.47 -8.76 12.57
C SER A 69 18.65 -8.34 11.71
N MET A 70 18.41 -7.34 10.89
CA MET A 70 19.44 -6.56 10.18
C MET A 70 19.10 -5.08 10.28
N GLU A 71 20.12 -4.23 10.26
CA GLU A 71 20.00 -2.79 10.36
C GLU A 71 20.60 -2.12 9.14
N LEU A 72 19.89 -1.14 8.58
CA LEU A 72 20.40 -0.20 7.59
C LEU A 72 20.69 1.13 8.26
N ARG A 73 21.94 1.58 8.21
CA ARG A 73 22.36 2.94 8.57
C ARG A 73 22.49 3.79 7.30
N LEU A 74 21.69 4.84 7.22
CA LEU A 74 21.75 5.81 6.12
C LEU A 74 23.06 6.61 6.17
N PRO A 75 23.61 7.04 5.03
CA PRO A 75 24.83 7.87 4.98
C PRO A 75 24.68 9.18 5.75
N GLN A 76 23.46 9.72 5.79
CA GLN A 76 23.07 10.89 6.55
C GLN A 76 21.61 10.77 6.98
N PRO A 77 21.20 11.43 8.07
CA PRO A 77 19.79 11.52 8.44
C PRO A 77 18.95 12.15 7.32
N LEU A 78 17.69 11.70 7.19
CA LEU A 78 16.76 12.28 6.23
C LEU A 78 16.55 13.77 6.51
N ALA A 79 16.87 14.63 5.54
CA ALA A 79 16.72 16.08 5.68
C ALA A 79 15.25 16.52 5.68
N LYS A 80 14.37 15.70 5.09
CA LYS A 80 12.92 15.88 4.96
C LYS A 80 12.22 14.53 5.18
N PRO A 81 10.90 14.50 5.40
CA PRO A 81 10.15 13.26 5.37
C PRO A 81 10.38 12.50 4.05
N GLY A 82 10.40 11.19 4.14
CA GLY A 82 10.62 10.29 3.01
C GLY A 82 9.67 9.11 3.01
N ARG A 83 9.89 8.19 2.08
CA ARG A 83 9.21 6.90 2.02
C ARG A 83 10.22 5.81 1.75
N LEU A 84 10.19 4.76 2.55
CA LEU A 84 10.87 3.49 2.29
C LEU A 84 9.95 2.62 1.44
N THR A 85 10.43 2.15 0.29
CA THR A 85 9.72 1.16 -0.51
C THR A 85 10.59 -0.03 -0.85
N PHE A 86 10.03 -1.23 -0.91
CA PHE A 86 10.71 -2.42 -1.43
C PHE A 86 9.69 -3.51 -1.74
N TRP A 87 10.08 -4.50 -2.55
CA TRP A 87 9.29 -5.71 -2.72
C TRP A 87 9.66 -6.76 -1.68
N ALA A 88 8.66 -7.34 -1.06
CA ALA A 88 8.79 -8.32 0.01
C ALA A 88 8.18 -9.67 -0.37
N GLU A 89 8.86 -10.73 0.04
CA GLU A 89 8.37 -12.10 0.00
C GLU A 89 8.53 -12.77 1.36
N ARG A 90 7.46 -13.40 1.84
CA ARG A 90 7.52 -14.34 2.95
C ARG A 90 8.04 -15.68 2.41
N TRP A 91 9.27 -16.04 2.75
CA TRP A 91 9.94 -17.26 2.28
C TRP A 91 9.57 -18.49 3.13
N THR A 92 8.27 -18.67 3.44
CA THR A 92 7.67 -19.90 3.99
C THR A 92 6.17 -19.74 4.24
N SER A 93 5.37 -20.79 4.09
CA SER A 93 3.98 -20.82 4.59
C SER A 93 3.87 -21.20 6.08
N ARG A 94 4.95 -21.69 6.69
CA ARG A 94 4.95 -22.20 8.07
C ARG A 94 4.94 -21.04 9.08
N GLY A 95 4.31 -21.27 10.22
CA GLY A 95 4.32 -20.35 11.36
C GLY A 95 5.44 -20.66 12.37
N PRO A 96 5.78 -19.71 13.26
CA PRO A 96 5.31 -18.32 13.26
C PRO A 96 5.88 -17.52 12.09
N PHE A 97 5.23 -16.42 11.71
CA PHE A 97 5.83 -15.40 10.86
C PHE A 97 5.51 -14.04 11.45
N VAL A 98 6.55 -13.37 11.96
CA VAL A 98 6.45 -12.04 12.51
C VAL A 98 7.46 -11.15 11.80
N PHE A 99 7.04 -10.13 11.07
CA PHE A 99 7.94 -9.21 10.36
C PHE A 99 7.64 -7.76 10.75
N ARG A 100 8.69 -7.03 11.17
CA ARG A 100 8.63 -5.66 11.65
C ARG A 100 9.70 -4.79 11.02
N ILE A 101 9.38 -3.51 10.89
CA ILE A 101 10.33 -2.46 10.58
C ILE A 101 10.28 -1.44 11.69
N ASP A 102 11.44 -1.15 12.25
CA ASP A 102 11.63 -0.10 13.23
C ASP A 102 12.49 1.03 12.63
N ALA A 103 12.28 2.26 13.08
CA ALA A 103 13.07 3.42 12.68
C ALA A 103 13.71 4.11 13.89
N ALA A 104 14.86 4.75 13.68
CA ALA A 104 15.51 5.58 14.68
C ALA A 104 16.27 6.75 14.05
N GLY A 105 16.35 7.85 14.80
CA GLY A 105 17.32 8.92 14.53
C GLY A 105 18.76 8.50 14.86
N ALA A 106 19.71 9.45 14.84
CA ALA A 106 21.12 9.16 15.04
C ALA A 106 21.46 8.64 16.44
N SER A 107 20.77 9.14 17.48
CA SER A 107 21.02 8.85 18.90
C SER A 107 19.80 8.28 19.65
N GLY A 108 18.65 8.11 18.98
CA GLY A 108 17.41 7.59 19.58
C GLY A 108 17.33 6.07 19.67
N GLY A 109 16.31 5.58 20.37
CA GLY A 109 15.90 4.17 20.32
C GLY A 109 15.20 3.83 19.00
N PHE A 110 15.04 2.54 18.73
CA PHE A 110 14.21 2.06 17.63
C PHE A 110 12.74 2.03 18.05
N GLU A 111 11.87 2.58 17.20
CA GLU A 111 10.42 2.54 17.34
C GLU A 111 9.80 1.80 16.16
N GLU A 112 8.83 0.92 16.42
CA GLU A 112 8.14 0.18 15.36
C GLU A 112 7.34 1.16 14.48
N VAL A 113 7.63 1.16 13.17
CA VAL A 113 6.95 2.02 12.18
C VAL A 113 6.09 1.22 11.21
N TRP A 114 6.23 -0.11 11.17
CA TRP A 114 5.44 -0.95 10.27
C TRP A 114 5.36 -2.42 10.70
N ASN A 115 4.18 -3.03 10.49
CA ASN A 115 3.86 -4.43 10.79
C ASN A 115 3.46 -5.20 9.52
N GLY A 116 4.22 -6.25 9.21
CA GLY A 116 4.05 -7.04 7.98
C GLY A 116 3.36 -8.39 8.13
N ASP A 117 2.86 -8.76 9.31
CA ASP A 117 2.47 -10.15 9.62
C ASP A 117 1.38 -10.71 8.70
N ALA A 118 0.35 -9.90 8.48
CA ALA A 118 -0.79 -10.24 7.63
C ALA A 118 -0.63 -9.73 6.18
N VAL A 119 0.37 -8.88 5.94
CA VAL A 119 0.52 -8.14 4.67
C VAL A 119 1.48 -8.85 3.73
N VAL A 120 2.59 -9.39 4.24
CA VAL A 120 3.61 -10.01 3.39
C VAL A 120 3.16 -11.40 2.92
N LYS A 121 2.90 -11.51 1.62
CA LYS A 121 2.47 -12.73 0.95
C LYS A 121 3.60 -13.75 0.81
N VAL A 122 3.22 -15.02 0.85
CA VAL A 122 4.13 -16.15 0.59
C VAL A 122 4.43 -16.22 -0.90
N GLY A 123 5.71 -16.35 -1.27
CA GLY A 123 6.11 -16.56 -2.65
C GLY A 123 6.09 -15.30 -3.53
N GLY A 124 7.00 -15.26 -4.50
CA GLY A 124 6.89 -14.46 -5.73
C GLY A 124 6.96 -12.94 -5.59
N PHE A 125 7.44 -12.41 -4.46
CA PHE A 125 7.52 -10.96 -4.22
C PHE A 125 6.23 -10.19 -4.58
N HIS A 126 5.07 -10.68 -4.13
CA HIS A 126 3.76 -10.08 -4.44
C HIS A 126 3.36 -8.92 -3.52
N THR A 127 4.25 -8.46 -2.66
CA THR A 127 3.96 -7.41 -1.68
C THR A 127 4.92 -6.25 -1.91
N LYS A 128 4.40 -5.11 -2.35
CA LYS A 128 5.17 -3.85 -2.30
C LYS A 128 4.95 -3.22 -0.94
N VAL A 129 6.02 -3.13 -0.15
CA VAL A 129 6.01 -2.47 1.15
C VAL A 129 6.26 -1.00 0.94
N GLU A 130 5.47 -0.15 1.61
CA GLU A 130 5.61 1.30 1.59
C GLU A 130 5.46 1.83 3.02
N VAL A 131 6.51 2.48 3.53
CA VAL A 131 6.56 2.97 4.91
C VAL A 131 6.92 4.45 4.92
N PRO A 132 6.05 5.34 5.42
CA PRO A 132 6.40 6.73 5.65
C PRO A 132 7.57 6.86 6.63
N MET A 133 8.51 7.74 6.31
CA MET A 133 9.71 7.97 7.10
C MET A 133 9.74 9.42 7.57
N GLU A 134 9.89 9.63 8.87
CA GLU A 134 10.01 10.98 9.43
C GLU A 134 11.35 11.63 9.08
N LYS A 135 11.35 12.97 9.09
CA LYS A 135 12.59 13.76 9.04
C LYS A 135 13.52 13.35 10.19
N GLY A 136 14.80 13.20 9.90
CA GLY A 136 15.83 12.90 10.88
C GLY A 136 16.06 11.42 11.15
N VAL A 137 15.24 10.52 10.56
CA VAL A 137 15.56 9.10 10.57
C VAL A 137 16.90 8.86 9.88
N SER A 138 17.75 8.04 10.50
CA SER A 138 19.06 7.68 9.97
C SER A 138 19.37 6.18 10.09
N ARG A 139 18.50 5.42 10.76
CA ARG A 139 18.64 3.99 10.96
C ARG A 139 17.28 3.30 10.81
N LEU A 140 17.29 2.15 10.15
CA LEU A 140 16.16 1.25 10.00
C LEU A 140 16.57 -0.12 10.54
N ARG A 141 15.66 -0.80 11.23
CA ARG A 141 15.87 -2.17 11.69
C ARG A 141 14.74 -3.05 11.18
N PHE A 142 15.12 -4.11 10.47
CA PHE A 142 14.21 -5.12 9.97
C PHE A 142 14.32 -6.32 10.91
N ARG A 143 13.19 -6.79 11.44
CA ARG A 143 13.14 -7.95 12.35
C ARG A 143 12.19 -9.00 11.82
N CYS A 144 12.62 -10.26 11.80
CA CYS A 144 11.80 -11.37 11.36
C CYS A 144 11.91 -12.54 12.35
N THR A 145 10.78 -13.07 12.79
CA THR A 145 10.70 -14.37 13.47
C THR A 145 10.02 -15.37 12.54
N ALA A 146 10.78 -16.38 12.11
CA ALA A 146 10.29 -17.44 11.24
C ALA A 146 10.98 -18.79 11.55
N PRO A 147 10.46 -19.93 11.06
CA PRO A 147 11.12 -21.23 11.20
C PRO A 147 12.55 -21.28 10.64
N GLU A 148 13.34 -22.26 11.08
CA GLU A 148 14.67 -22.49 10.53
C GLU A 148 14.62 -22.69 9.00
N LYS A 149 15.64 -22.19 8.31
CA LYS A 149 15.78 -22.23 6.84
C LYS A 149 14.65 -21.53 6.08
N SER A 150 13.90 -20.65 6.75
CA SER A 150 12.90 -19.76 6.13
C SER A 150 13.29 -18.28 6.28
N GLY A 151 12.35 -17.35 6.30
CA GLY A 151 12.62 -15.93 6.55
C GLY A 151 11.73 -15.01 5.72
N VAL A 152 12.24 -13.80 5.49
CA VAL A 152 11.66 -12.79 4.59
C VAL A 152 12.74 -12.33 3.61
N MET A 153 12.34 -12.10 2.37
CA MET A 153 13.21 -11.59 1.32
C MET A 153 12.76 -10.19 0.92
N LEU A 154 13.72 -9.32 0.64
CA LEU A 154 13.55 -7.92 0.31
C LEU A 154 14.35 -7.62 -0.95
N ASP A 155 13.73 -6.94 -1.90
CA ASP A 155 14.36 -6.57 -3.15
C ASP A 155 13.87 -5.21 -3.65
N LEU A 156 14.67 -4.57 -4.52
CA LEU A 156 14.41 -3.27 -5.11
C LEU A 156 14.05 -2.24 -4.03
N MET A 157 14.93 -2.08 -3.05
CA MET A 157 14.70 -1.12 -1.98
C MET A 157 14.98 0.29 -2.47
N GLU A 158 14.12 1.22 -2.12
CA GLU A 158 14.26 2.64 -2.42
C GLU A 158 13.90 3.47 -1.18
N ILE A 159 14.63 4.56 -0.98
CA ILE A 159 14.23 5.65 -0.09
C ILE A 159 14.15 6.92 -0.93
N ALA A 160 12.97 7.53 -0.96
CA ALA A 160 12.71 8.77 -1.72
C ALA A 160 12.11 9.86 -0.84
N GLU A 161 12.23 11.12 -1.28
CA GLU A 161 11.54 12.25 -0.63
C GLU A 161 10.02 12.11 -0.76
N GLU A 162 9.31 12.29 0.35
CA GLU A 162 7.85 12.30 0.34
C GLU A 162 7.35 13.65 -0.19
N LYS A 163 6.34 13.61 -1.05
CA LYS A 163 5.83 14.81 -1.73
C LYS A 163 4.44 15.20 -1.19
N PRO A 164 4.03 16.47 -1.35
CA PRO A 164 2.63 16.86 -1.19
C PRO A 164 1.73 15.98 -2.05
N MET A 165 0.64 15.49 -1.46
CA MET A 165 -0.34 14.67 -2.15
C MET A 165 -0.98 15.46 -3.29
N ARG A 166 -1.10 14.81 -4.45
CA ARG A 166 -1.78 15.35 -5.62
C ARG A 166 -2.70 14.30 -6.23
N LEU A 167 -3.82 14.76 -6.78
CA LEU A 167 -4.69 13.93 -7.58
C LEU A 167 -3.99 13.59 -8.90
N VAL A 168 -3.97 12.30 -9.24
CA VAL A 168 -3.42 11.79 -10.50
C VAL A 168 -4.56 11.53 -11.48
N GLU A 169 -5.55 10.76 -11.04
CA GLU A 169 -6.63 10.28 -11.89
C GLU A 169 -7.90 10.05 -11.07
N VAL A 170 -9.06 10.24 -11.71
CA VAL A 170 -10.35 9.78 -11.21
C VAL A 170 -10.95 8.92 -12.31
N ASP A 171 -11.27 7.68 -11.98
CA ASP A 171 -11.84 6.71 -12.89
C ASP A 171 -13.11 6.10 -12.32
N VAL A 172 -14.01 5.66 -13.21
CA VAL A 172 -15.32 5.11 -12.84
C VAL A 172 -15.50 3.78 -13.54
N SER A 173 -15.89 2.76 -12.77
CA SER A 173 -16.19 1.42 -13.28
C SER A 173 -17.61 1.00 -12.95
N GLN A 174 -18.23 0.21 -13.82
CA GLN A 174 -19.57 -0.32 -13.59
C GLN A 174 -19.53 -1.85 -13.64
N PRO A 175 -19.57 -2.53 -12.48
CA PRO A 175 -19.54 -3.99 -12.45
C PRO A 175 -20.85 -4.57 -12.98
N VAL A 176 -20.75 -5.66 -13.73
CA VAL A 176 -21.91 -6.44 -14.18
C VAL A 176 -22.13 -7.59 -13.19
N VAL A 177 -22.82 -7.28 -12.10
CA VAL A 177 -23.13 -8.24 -11.02
C VAL A 177 -24.62 -8.19 -10.66
N PRO A 178 -25.22 -9.30 -10.18
CA PRO A 178 -26.60 -9.28 -9.72
C PRO A 178 -26.79 -8.35 -8.52
N VAL A 179 -27.85 -7.54 -8.56
CA VAL A 179 -28.32 -6.80 -7.39
C VAL A 179 -29.29 -7.69 -6.63
N LEU A 180 -28.93 -8.08 -5.41
CA LEU A 180 -29.66 -9.07 -4.63
C LEU A 180 -30.60 -8.41 -3.62
N ARG A 181 -31.86 -8.83 -3.63
CA ARG A 181 -32.81 -8.54 -2.54
C ARG A 181 -32.31 -9.14 -1.22
N GLY A 182 -32.54 -8.41 -0.12
CA GLY A 182 -32.10 -8.83 1.22
C GLY A 182 -30.61 -8.59 1.50
N LYS A 183 -29.80 -8.21 0.50
CA LYS A 183 -28.42 -7.77 0.73
C LYS A 183 -28.41 -6.25 0.99
N ALA A 184 -27.78 -5.85 2.09
CA ALA A 184 -27.70 -4.44 2.48
C ALA A 184 -26.85 -3.60 1.52
N LEU A 185 -25.78 -4.18 0.98
CA LEU A 185 -24.88 -3.53 0.03
C LEU A 185 -24.78 -4.31 -1.28
N ASN A 186 -25.23 -3.69 -2.37
CA ASN A 186 -25.02 -4.15 -3.73
C ASN A 186 -24.25 -3.06 -4.51
N PRO A 187 -22.92 -3.17 -4.63
CA PRO A 187 -22.11 -2.24 -5.40
C PRO A 187 -22.50 -2.25 -6.88
N VAL A 188 -22.85 -1.08 -7.40
CA VAL A 188 -23.31 -0.90 -8.78
C VAL A 188 -22.44 0.07 -9.57
N LEU A 189 -21.62 0.89 -8.90
CA LEU A 189 -20.66 1.80 -9.53
C LEU A 189 -19.43 1.94 -8.63
N GLY A 190 -18.24 1.74 -9.18
CA GLY A 190 -16.96 1.97 -8.52
C GLY A 190 -16.36 3.31 -8.93
N LEU A 191 -15.82 4.04 -7.96
CA LEU A 191 -15.06 5.26 -8.12
C LEU A 191 -13.64 5.01 -7.61
N ARG A 192 -12.66 5.15 -8.49
CA ARG A 192 -11.24 5.07 -8.15
C ARG A 192 -10.64 6.46 -8.18
N ILE A 193 -10.08 6.90 -7.06
CA ILE A 193 -9.33 8.15 -6.94
C ILE A 193 -7.86 7.78 -6.73
N SER A 194 -7.02 8.04 -7.73
CA SER A 194 -5.59 7.75 -7.66
C SER A 194 -4.82 9.00 -7.26
N THR A 195 -3.97 8.89 -6.24
CA THR A 195 -3.14 9.97 -5.71
C THR A 195 -1.65 9.63 -5.77
N GLU A 196 -0.79 10.65 -5.85
CA GLU A 196 0.66 10.53 -5.68
C GLU A 196 1.12 11.43 -4.53
N GLY A 197 2.05 10.95 -3.71
CA GLY A 197 2.58 11.66 -2.55
C GLY A 197 1.69 11.49 -1.32
N ALA A 198 2.26 11.70 -0.13
CA ALA A 198 1.53 11.52 1.13
C ALA A 198 1.63 12.69 2.11
N LEU A 199 2.39 13.73 1.82
CA LEU A 199 2.37 14.93 2.67
C LEU A 199 1.08 15.72 2.41
N LYS A 200 0.44 16.21 3.47
CA LYS A 200 -0.80 16.99 3.38
C LYS A 200 -1.88 16.26 2.56
N PRO A 201 -2.43 15.14 3.08
CA PRO A 201 -3.45 14.37 2.39
C PRO A 201 -4.57 15.25 1.83
N LEU A 202 -5.05 14.90 0.64
CA LEU A 202 -6.25 15.50 0.08
C LEU A 202 -7.46 14.97 0.85
N VAL A 203 -8.50 15.80 0.99
CA VAL A 203 -9.74 15.43 1.67
C VAL A 203 -10.84 15.25 0.64
N LEU A 204 -11.51 14.10 0.66
CA LEU A 204 -12.76 13.89 -0.05
C LEU A 204 -13.88 14.60 0.72
N GLU A 205 -14.37 15.71 0.15
CA GLU A 205 -15.41 16.52 0.77
C GLU A 205 -16.82 16.12 0.33
N ALA A 206 -16.98 15.75 -0.94
CA ALA A 206 -18.27 15.37 -1.48
C ALA A 206 -18.16 14.48 -2.72
N VAL A 207 -19.17 13.63 -2.91
CA VAL A 207 -19.41 12.86 -4.14
C VAL A 207 -20.87 13.01 -4.54
N GLU A 208 -21.09 13.47 -5.77
CA GLU A 208 -22.43 13.54 -6.37
C GLU A 208 -22.69 12.32 -7.24
N VAL A 209 -23.83 11.67 -7.00
CA VAL A 209 -24.25 10.45 -7.67
C VAL A 209 -25.58 10.69 -8.36
N SER A 210 -25.69 10.24 -9.61
CA SER A 210 -26.92 10.25 -10.40
C SER A 210 -27.35 8.83 -10.72
N MET A 211 -28.60 8.50 -10.40
CA MET A 211 -29.25 7.22 -10.74
C MET A 211 -29.93 7.26 -12.12
N GLU A 212 -29.65 8.28 -12.91
CA GLU A 212 -30.12 8.42 -14.28
C GLU A 212 -29.73 7.18 -15.11
N GLY A 213 -30.71 6.57 -15.79
CA GLY A 213 -30.55 5.27 -16.46
C GLY A 213 -31.07 4.07 -15.65
N THR A 214 -31.40 4.23 -14.36
CA THR A 214 -32.02 3.17 -13.56
C THR A 214 -33.48 2.95 -13.98
N THR A 215 -33.82 1.75 -14.45
CA THR A 215 -35.16 1.42 -14.97
C THR A 215 -36.27 1.56 -13.92
N ARG A 216 -36.03 1.08 -12.69
CA ARG A 216 -37.00 1.10 -11.59
C ARG A 216 -36.39 1.68 -10.32
N ILE A 217 -36.14 2.98 -10.34
CA ILE A 217 -35.60 3.66 -9.15
C ILE A 217 -36.51 3.56 -7.92
N ALA A 218 -37.82 3.38 -8.14
CA ALA A 218 -38.79 3.18 -7.07
C ALA A 218 -38.56 1.87 -6.29
N ASP A 219 -37.83 0.91 -6.84
CA ASP A 219 -37.48 -0.36 -6.17
C ASP A 219 -36.21 -0.24 -5.31
N VAL A 220 -35.45 0.85 -5.48
CA VAL A 220 -34.29 1.16 -4.64
C VAL A 220 -34.81 1.76 -3.32
N GLU A 221 -34.44 1.12 -2.21
CA GLU A 221 -34.73 1.59 -0.86
C GLU A 221 -33.72 2.65 -0.43
N GLU A 222 -32.44 2.36 -0.66
CA GLU A 222 -31.32 3.14 -0.14
C GLU A 222 -30.14 3.12 -1.11
N ILE A 223 -29.41 4.23 -1.15
CA ILE A 223 -28.16 4.44 -1.87
C ILE A 223 -27.12 4.84 -0.82
N ALA A 224 -25.95 4.20 -0.86
CA ALA A 224 -24.83 4.52 0.01
C ALA A 224 -23.56 4.65 -0.82
N LEU A 225 -22.63 5.51 -0.39
CA LEU A 225 -21.25 5.52 -0.85
C LEU A 225 -20.39 4.87 0.23
N VAL A 226 -19.69 3.79 -0.08
CA VAL A 226 -18.87 3.06 0.91
C VAL A 226 -17.43 2.92 0.40
N SER A 227 -16.44 3.02 1.31
CA SER A 227 -15.05 2.71 0.96
C SER A 227 -14.86 1.20 0.82
N GLY A 228 -13.90 0.77 0.01
CA GLY A 228 -13.58 -0.64 -0.20
C GLY A 228 -12.28 -0.83 -0.97
N GLY A 229 -12.06 -2.04 -1.48
CA GLY A 229 -10.99 -2.33 -2.45
C GLY A 229 -11.47 -2.27 -3.90
N GLU A 230 -10.60 -2.67 -4.82
CA GLU A 230 -10.91 -2.82 -6.25
C GLU A 230 -12.01 -3.88 -6.51
N ASP A 231 -12.17 -4.86 -5.62
CA ASP A 231 -13.18 -5.92 -5.78
C ASP A 231 -14.56 -5.48 -5.26
N PRO A 232 -15.61 -5.39 -6.10
CA PRO A 232 -16.99 -5.10 -5.68
C PRO A 232 -17.63 -6.21 -4.82
N GLY A 233 -16.97 -7.35 -4.65
CA GLY A 233 -17.37 -8.41 -3.73
C GLY A 233 -16.68 -8.37 -2.37
N GLY A 234 -15.75 -7.43 -2.16
CA GLY A 234 -14.91 -7.35 -0.97
C GLY A 234 -15.62 -6.81 0.28
N ASP A 235 -14.82 -6.57 1.31
CA ASP A 235 -15.28 -5.91 2.54
C ASP A 235 -15.39 -4.40 2.31
N PHE A 236 -16.42 -3.80 2.90
CA PHE A 236 -16.71 -2.37 2.79
C PHE A 236 -16.62 -1.67 4.15
N GLY A 237 -16.15 -0.43 4.12
CA GLY A 237 -16.20 0.48 5.25
C GLY A 237 -17.60 1.04 5.51
N PRO A 238 -17.71 1.95 6.51
CA PRO A 238 -18.96 2.66 6.78
C PRO A 238 -19.37 3.57 5.60
N ALA A 239 -20.65 3.94 5.56
CA ALA A 239 -21.17 4.83 4.54
C ALA A 239 -20.64 6.27 4.72
N PHE A 240 -19.97 6.79 3.70
CA PHE A 240 -19.52 8.17 3.63
C PHE A 240 -20.70 9.12 3.44
N GLY A 241 -20.84 10.08 4.36
CA GLY A 241 -21.96 11.02 4.35
C GLY A 241 -23.33 10.39 4.65
N GLY A 242 -23.36 9.14 5.13
CA GLY A 242 -24.59 8.41 5.43
C GLY A 242 -25.25 7.77 4.21
N THR A 243 -26.57 7.62 4.27
CA THR A 243 -27.35 6.96 3.23
C THR A 243 -28.45 7.88 2.70
N ALA A 244 -28.92 7.62 1.48
CA ALA A 244 -29.85 8.48 0.78
C ALA A 244 -30.82 7.70 -0.10
N SER A 245 -31.80 8.39 -0.67
CA SER A 245 -32.71 7.85 -1.67
C SER A 245 -33.00 8.91 -2.74
N GLY A 246 -33.48 8.47 -3.90
CA GLY A 246 -33.87 9.36 -5.00
C GLY A 246 -32.91 9.33 -6.19
N GLY A 247 -33.16 10.22 -7.17
CA GLY A 247 -32.50 10.20 -8.48
C GLY A 247 -31.13 10.86 -8.56
N ARG A 248 -30.86 11.86 -7.71
CA ARG A 248 -29.56 12.52 -7.57
C ARG A 248 -29.29 12.78 -6.11
N VAL A 249 -28.10 12.45 -5.66
CA VAL A 249 -27.69 12.52 -4.26
C VAL A 249 -26.28 13.11 -4.18
N ALA A 250 -26.05 13.97 -3.19
CA ALA A 250 -24.70 14.39 -2.80
C ALA A 250 -24.37 13.77 -1.44
N PHE A 251 -23.33 12.95 -1.39
CA PHE A 251 -22.75 12.46 -0.15
C PHE A 251 -21.65 13.43 0.27
N GLY A 252 -21.82 14.10 1.42
CA GLY A 252 -20.85 15.04 1.96
C GLY A 252 -20.16 14.48 3.19
N GLY A 253 -18.87 14.78 3.35
CA GLY A 253 -18.06 14.31 4.47
C GLY A 253 -16.69 14.97 4.49
N ALA A 254 -15.77 14.36 5.23
CA ALA A 254 -14.37 14.76 5.25
C ALA A 254 -13.54 13.52 5.54
N GLU A 255 -13.11 12.83 4.48
CA GLU A 255 -12.23 11.66 4.57
C GLU A 255 -10.88 12.01 3.95
N GLU A 256 -9.78 11.81 4.69
CA GLU A 256 -8.44 11.92 4.11
C GLU A 256 -8.21 10.76 3.13
N LEU A 257 -7.69 11.07 1.95
CA LEU A 257 -7.29 10.06 0.99
C LEU A 257 -5.95 9.45 1.38
N ASP A 258 -5.80 8.15 1.13
CA ASP A 258 -4.53 7.45 1.20
C ASP A 258 -3.66 7.74 -0.04
N ALA A 259 -2.36 7.51 0.09
CA ALA A 259 -1.46 7.50 -1.06
C ALA A 259 -1.77 6.30 -1.97
N GLY A 260 -1.87 6.53 -3.27
CA GLY A 260 -2.22 5.50 -4.26
C GLY A 260 -3.72 5.46 -4.56
N ASP A 261 -4.24 4.26 -4.80
CA ASP A 261 -5.63 4.08 -5.25
C ASP A 261 -6.59 4.00 -4.07
N ASN A 262 -7.56 4.92 -4.05
CA ASN A 262 -8.65 4.98 -3.10
C ASN A 262 -9.92 4.54 -3.81
N TRP A 263 -10.55 3.46 -3.33
CA TRP A 263 -11.75 2.90 -3.95
C TRP A 263 -13.00 3.16 -3.13
N TRP A 264 -14.03 3.65 -3.82
CA TRP A 264 -15.35 3.90 -3.29
C TRP A 264 -16.40 3.22 -4.17
N TRP A 265 -17.47 2.76 -3.55
CA TRP A 265 -18.55 2.06 -4.22
C TRP A 265 -19.89 2.74 -3.92
N VAL A 266 -20.57 3.15 -4.99
CA VAL A 266 -22.01 3.41 -4.93
C VAL A 266 -22.69 2.07 -4.83
N SER A 267 -23.42 1.89 -3.74
CA SER A 267 -24.11 0.66 -3.39
C SER A 267 -25.59 0.94 -3.21
N VAL A 268 -26.43 0.00 -3.64
CA VAL A 268 -27.88 0.10 -3.47
C VAL A 268 -28.42 -1.02 -2.60
N LYS A 269 -29.42 -0.70 -1.78
CA LYS A 269 -30.31 -1.67 -1.13
C LYS A 269 -31.63 -1.67 -1.87
N LEU A 270 -32.10 -2.85 -2.27
CA LEU A 270 -33.43 -3.01 -2.85
C LEU A 270 -34.48 -3.17 -1.76
N LYS A 271 -35.69 -2.65 -2.02
CA LYS A 271 -36.86 -2.94 -1.19
C LYS A 271 -37.15 -4.44 -1.18
N ASP A 272 -37.70 -4.95 -0.09
CA ASP A 272 -38.14 -6.34 0.00
C ASP A 272 -39.18 -6.71 -1.06
N SER A 273 -39.96 -5.72 -1.52
CA SER A 273 -40.96 -5.85 -2.57
C SER A 273 -40.45 -5.57 -3.98
N ALA A 274 -39.14 -5.36 -4.17
CA ALA A 274 -38.57 -5.06 -5.48
C ALA A 274 -38.89 -6.18 -6.48
N ASP A 275 -39.34 -5.77 -7.66
CA ASP A 275 -39.56 -6.69 -8.77
C ASP A 275 -38.19 -7.03 -9.39
N ILE A 276 -37.91 -8.32 -9.60
CA ILE A 276 -36.59 -8.84 -10.02
C ILE A 276 -36.68 -9.58 -11.35
#